data_AF-A0A0Q4RG56-F1
#
_entry.id   AF-A0A0Q4RG56-F1
#
_cell.length_a   1.000
_cell.length_b   1.000
_cell.length_c   1.000
_cell.angle_alpha   90.00
_cell.angle_beta   90.00
_cell.angle_gamma   90.00
#
_symmetry.space_group_name_H-M   'P 1'
#
loop_
_entity.id
_entity.type
_entity.pdbx_description
1 polymer ?
#
loop_
_entity_poly.entity_id
_entity_poly.type
_entity_poly.pdbx_seq_one_letter_code
_entity_poly.pdbx_strand_id
1 'polypeptide(L)'
;MPPALLSALADRSFVFDGSPAWTPEHARRVLAQVGSEAEAVRVLGALQRSAVPVPREWLGDRLTILWTLFMASRSQADPELLTLWLSEHLRLLADLPHDIAALAIDRAVQSARHGFIPSIGEMRSTAEPLVAERARMIERLQQVVGTDE
;
A
#
# COMPACT_ATOMS: atom_id res chain seq x y z
N MET A 1 -0.21 -5.36 -12.60
CA MET A 1 0.29 -6.75 -12.50
C MET A 1 -0.27 -7.55 -13.67
N PRO A 2 0.50 -8.43 -14.33
CA PRO A 2 0.01 -9.24 -15.44
C PRO A 2 -1.15 -10.18 -15.04
N PRO A 3 -2.13 -10.45 -15.92
CA PRO A 3 -3.29 -11.30 -15.59
C PRO A 3 -2.92 -12.73 -15.18
N ALA A 4 -1.91 -13.31 -15.83
CA ALA A 4 -1.43 -14.65 -15.50
C ALA A 4 -0.87 -14.73 -14.07
N LEU A 5 -0.13 -13.70 -13.64
CA LEU A 5 0.39 -13.60 -12.29
C LEU A 5 -0.72 -13.34 -11.27
N LEU A 6 -1.69 -12.48 -11.58
CA LEU A 6 -2.85 -12.27 -10.71
C LEU A 6 -3.63 -13.57 -10.51
N SER A 7 -3.86 -14.34 -11.57
CA SER A 7 -4.52 -15.65 -11.49
C SER A 7 -3.71 -16.66 -10.68
N ALA A 8 -2.40 -16.71 -10.87
CA ALA A 8 -1.50 -17.60 -10.14
C ALA A 8 -1.37 -17.24 -8.65
N LEU A 9 -1.55 -15.97 -8.28
CA LEU A 9 -1.41 -15.46 -6.90
C LEU A 9 -2.74 -15.23 -6.19
N ALA A 10 -3.87 -15.37 -6.90
CA ALA A 10 -5.19 -15.15 -6.35
C ALA A 10 -5.42 -16.05 -5.14
N ASP A 11 -6.00 -15.48 -4.08
CA ASP A 11 -6.35 -16.25 -2.90
C ASP A 11 -7.49 -17.22 -3.22
N ARG A 12 -7.15 -18.52 -3.19
CA ARG A 12 -8.10 -19.62 -3.37
C ARG A 12 -8.40 -20.34 -2.06
N SER A 13 -8.18 -19.67 -0.91
CA SER A 13 -8.53 -20.21 0.40
C SER A 13 -10.04 -20.52 0.54
N PHE A 14 -10.90 -19.86 -0.24
CA PHE A 14 -12.33 -20.14 -0.32
C PHE A 14 -12.81 -20.03 -1.77
N VAL A 15 -12.87 -21.16 -2.49
CA VAL A 15 -13.45 -21.21 -3.84
C VAL A 15 -14.69 -22.10 -3.84
N PHE A 16 -15.85 -21.51 -4.11
CA PHE A 16 -17.14 -22.22 -4.20
C PHE A 16 -17.24 -23.13 -5.44
N ASP A 17 -16.24 -23.12 -6.33
CA ASP A 17 -16.22 -23.90 -7.57
C ASP A 17 -15.56 -25.28 -7.43
N GLY A 18 -15.07 -25.64 -6.24
CA GLY A 18 -14.41 -26.92 -5.98
C GLY A 18 -12.95 -27.00 -6.45
N SER A 19 -12.35 -25.87 -6.87
CA SER A 19 -10.91 -25.82 -7.17
C SER A 19 -10.06 -25.91 -5.89
N PRO A 20 -8.85 -26.49 -5.97
CA PRO A 20 -7.99 -26.67 -4.80
C PRO A 20 -7.52 -25.32 -4.23
N ALA A 21 -7.29 -25.30 -2.90
CA ALA A 21 -6.66 -24.18 -2.22
C ALA A 21 -5.33 -23.81 -2.89
N TRP A 22 -4.96 -22.54 -2.80
CA TRP A 22 -3.71 -22.06 -3.38
C TRP A 22 -2.52 -22.82 -2.74
N THR A 23 -1.64 -23.37 -3.58
CA THR A 23 -0.35 -23.94 -3.15
C THR A 23 0.80 -23.42 -4.02
N PRO A 24 2.02 -23.28 -3.48
CA PRO A 24 3.19 -22.88 -4.27
C PRO A 24 3.44 -23.80 -5.47
N GLU A 25 3.22 -25.10 -5.34
CA GLU A 25 3.40 -26.08 -6.42
C GLU A 25 2.38 -25.90 -7.54
N HIS A 26 1.13 -25.54 -7.20
CA HIS A 26 0.11 -25.23 -8.19
C HIS A 26 0.46 -23.95 -8.94
N ALA A 27 0.82 -22.88 -8.20
CA ALA A 27 1.19 -21.61 -8.79
C ALA A 27 2.43 -21.72 -9.68
N ARG A 28 3.46 -22.47 -9.27
CA ARG A 28 4.64 -22.78 -10.10
C ARG A 28 4.26 -23.50 -11.40
N ARG A 29 3.39 -24.52 -11.33
CA ARG A 29 2.90 -25.22 -12.53
C ARG A 29 2.14 -24.29 -13.47
N VAL A 30 1.28 -23.42 -12.93
CA VAL A 30 0.56 -22.44 -13.73
C VAL A 30 1.55 -21.50 -14.43
N LEU A 31 2.53 -20.94 -13.72
CA LEU A 31 3.52 -20.03 -14.31
C LEU A 31 4.36 -20.72 -15.39
N ALA A 32 4.76 -21.98 -15.19
CA ALA A 32 5.50 -22.75 -16.17
C ALA A 32 4.69 -23.03 -17.44
N GLN A 33 3.38 -23.29 -17.31
CA GLN A 33 2.50 -23.49 -18.47
C GLN A 33 2.37 -22.25 -19.36
N VAL A 34 2.44 -21.06 -18.78
CA VAL A 34 2.38 -19.77 -19.51
C VAL A 34 3.76 -19.10 -19.70
N GLY A 35 4.86 -19.77 -19.34
CA GLY A 35 6.23 -19.25 -19.52
C GLY A 35 6.47 -17.89 -18.83
N SER A 36 5.91 -17.69 -17.64
CA SER A 36 5.90 -16.40 -16.92
C SER A 36 6.83 -16.35 -15.69
N GLU A 37 7.81 -17.25 -15.59
CA GLU A 37 8.71 -17.36 -14.43
C GLU A 37 9.62 -16.14 -14.29
N ALA A 38 10.26 -15.70 -15.38
CA ALA A 38 11.09 -14.50 -15.37
C ALA A 38 10.29 -13.24 -15.03
N GLU A 39 9.02 -13.19 -15.46
CA GLU A 39 8.09 -12.11 -15.14
C GLU A 39 7.71 -12.13 -13.66
N ALA A 40 7.55 -13.30 -13.05
CA ALA A 40 7.32 -13.45 -11.61
C ALA A 40 8.47 -12.86 -10.78
N VAL A 41 9.73 -13.16 -11.15
CA VAL A 41 10.94 -12.59 -10.52
C VAL A 41 10.94 -11.06 -10.64
N ARG A 42 10.66 -10.54 -11.85
CA ARG A 42 10.62 -9.10 -12.11
C ARG A 42 9.56 -8.40 -11.27
N VAL A 43 8.36 -8.98 -11.19
CA VAL A 43 7.24 -8.43 -10.41
C VAL A 43 7.53 -8.49 -8.92
N LEU A 44 8.12 -9.58 -8.42
CA LEU A 44 8.57 -9.68 -7.03
C LEU A 44 9.53 -8.54 -6.67
N GLY A 45 10.58 -8.33 -7.49
CA GLY A 45 11.54 -7.26 -7.25
C GLY A 45 10.91 -5.86 -7.33
N ALA A 46 9.92 -5.66 -8.21
CA ALA A 46 9.19 -4.40 -8.28
C ALA A 46 8.32 -4.16 -7.03
N LEU A 47 7.60 -5.17 -6.55
CA LEU A 47 6.78 -5.07 -5.33
C LEU A 47 7.63 -4.85 -4.08
N GLN A 48 8.78 -5.50 -3.97
CA GLN A 48 9.71 -5.29 -2.86
C GLN A 48 10.24 -3.85 -2.84
N ARG A 49 10.63 -3.31 -4.00
CA ARG A 49 11.05 -1.90 -4.09
C ARG A 49 9.92 -0.93 -3.77
N SER A 50 8.68 -1.26 -4.17
CA SER A 50 7.52 -0.42 -3.86
C SER A 50 6.98 -0.61 -2.44
N ALA A 51 7.50 -1.56 -1.65
CA ALA A 51 7.14 -1.74 -0.25
C ALA A 51 8.01 -0.91 0.71
N VAL A 52 9.03 -0.22 0.19
CA VAL A 52 9.90 0.64 0.99
C VAL A 52 9.08 1.80 1.59
N PRO A 53 9.31 2.17 2.86
CA PRO A 53 8.60 3.27 3.50
C PRO A 53 8.75 4.60 2.75
N VAL A 54 7.72 5.43 2.85
CA VAL A 54 7.67 6.75 2.24
C VAL A 54 8.83 7.65 2.70
N PRO A 55 9.48 8.41 1.79
CA PRO A 55 10.48 9.39 2.20
C PRO A 55 9.89 10.43 3.16
N ARG A 56 10.55 10.66 4.30
CA ARG A 56 10.05 11.58 5.34
C ARG A 56 9.86 13.01 4.85
N GLU A 57 10.76 13.49 4.00
CA GLU A 57 10.69 14.82 3.38
C GLU A 57 9.42 14.97 2.53
N TRP A 58 9.20 14.04 1.60
CA TRP A 58 7.99 14.02 0.77
C TRP A 58 6.71 13.99 1.60
N LEU A 59 6.68 13.17 2.67
CA LEU A 59 5.52 13.08 3.55
C LEU A 59 5.30 14.39 4.31
N GLY A 60 6.37 15.03 4.79
CA GLY A 60 6.33 16.33 5.46
C GLY A 60 5.77 17.42 4.55
N ASP A 61 6.25 17.49 3.30
CA ASP A 61 5.75 18.44 2.31
C ASP A 61 4.27 18.20 2.02
N ARG A 62 3.87 16.94 1.83
CA ARG A 62 2.48 16.58 1.53
C ARG A 62 1.54 16.95 2.68
N LEU A 63 1.94 16.68 3.92
CA LEU A 63 1.16 17.01 5.11
C LEU A 63 1.10 18.53 5.34
N THR A 64 2.16 19.27 5.02
CA THR A 64 2.18 20.74 5.11
C THR A 64 1.20 21.37 4.11
N ILE A 65 1.16 20.86 2.88
CA ILE A 65 0.17 21.26 1.87
C ILE A 65 -1.24 20.94 2.38
N LEU A 66 -1.45 19.74 2.93
CA LEU A 66 -2.74 19.34 3.48
C LEU A 66 -3.20 20.28 4.58
N TRP A 67 -2.33 20.59 5.55
CA TRP A 67 -2.64 21.57 6.59
C TRP A 67 -3.06 22.92 6.01
N THR A 68 -2.26 23.43 5.06
CA THR A 68 -2.51 24.72 4.42
C THR A 68 -3.89 24.75 3.76
N LEU A 69 -4.27 23.69 3.03
CA LEU A 69 -5.56 23.61 2.33
C LEU A 69 -6.76 23.73 3.28
N PHE A 70 -6.66 23.20 4.50
CA PHE A 70 -7.79 23.13 5.44
C PHE A 70 -7.74 24.22 6.54
N MET A 71 -6.57 24.81 6.79
CA MET A 71 -6.36 25.80 7.86
C MET A 71 -6.08 27.21 7.35
N ALA A 72 -5.75 27.42 6.07
CA ALA A 72 -5.41 28.75 5.53
C ALA A 72 -6.52 29.80 5.72
N SER A 73 -7.79 29.40 5.74
CA SER A 73 -8.93 30.30 5.96
C SER A 73 -9.29 30.51 7.43
N ARG A 74 -8.62 29.82 8.37
CA ARG A 74 -8.90 29.91 9.80
C ARG A 74 -7.99 30.96 10.42
N SER A 75 -8.59 32.02 10.96
CA SER A 75 -7.91 33.19 11.54
C SER A 75 -7.08 32.92 12.80
N GLN A 76 -7.04 31.67 13.30
CA GLN A 76 -6.39 31.27 14.55
C GLN A 76 -5.53 29.99 14.38
N ALA A 77 -4.87 29.81 13.24
CA ALA A 77 -3.93 28.70 13.08
C ALA A 77 -2.66 28.94 13.91
N ASP A 78 -2.59 28.33 15.08
CA ASP A 78 -1.43 28.34 15.96
C ASP A 78 -0.25 27.56 15.32
N PRO A 79 0.93 28.18 15.13
CA PRO A 79 2.13 27.50 14.61
C PRO A 79 2.58 26.29 15.45
N GLU A 80 2.32 26.29 16.76
CA GLU A 80 2.66 25.16 17.62
C GLU A 80 1.77 23.95 17.32
N LEU A 81 0.49 24.18 17.04
CA LEU A 81 -0.45 23.13 16.63
C LEU A 81 -0.06 22.49 15.31
N LEU A 82 0.42 23.28 14.34
CA LEU A 82 0.97 22.74 13.08
C LEU A 82 2.15 21.80 13.36
N THR A 83 3.10 22.25 14.18
CA THR A 83 4.31 21.48 14.48
C THR A 83 3.95 20.15 15.15
N LEU A 84 3.07 20.19 16.16
CA LEU A 84 2.60 19.00 16.85
C LEU A 84 1.87 18.06 15.88
N TRP A 85 0.91 18.59 15.12
CA TRP A 85 0.13 17.83 14.15
C TRP A 85 1.03 17.16 13.11
N LEU A 86 1.97 17.89 12.51
CA LEU A 86 2.95 17.35 11.56
C LEU A 86 3.80 16.25 12.18
N SER A 87 4.33 16.47 13.39
CA SER A 87 5.18 15.49 14.06
C SER A 87 4.46 14.17 14.31
N GLU A 88 3.19 14.23 14.74
CA GLU A 88 2.36 13.05 14.96
C GLU A 88 2.01 12.36 13.64
N HIS A 89 1.59 13.11 12.62
CA HIS A 89 1.18 12.53 11.35
C HIS A 89 2.36 11.93 10.59
N LEU A 90 3.53 12.56 10.66
CA LEU A 90 4.78 11.99 10.16
C LEU A 90 5.08 10.66 10.84
N ARG A 91 5.05 10.62 12.17
CA ARG A 91 5.31 9.38 12.93
C ARG A 91 4.31 8.28 12.57
N LEU A 92 3.03 8.64 12.43
CA LEU A 92 1.92 7.73 12.22
C LEU A 92 1.67 7.37 10.75
N LEU A 93 2.44 7.85 9.78
CA LEU A 93 2.35 7.42 8.38
C LEU A 93 3.70 7.01 7.80
N ALA A 94 4.80 7.21 8.54
CA ALA A 94 6.16 6.97 8.05
C ALA A 94 6.47 5.52 7.68
N ASP A 95 5.73 4.55 8.20
CA ASP A 95 5.87 3.12 7.86
C ASP A 95 5.18 2.74 6.55
N LEU A 96 4.27 3.59 6.05
CA LEU A 96 3.52 3.27 4.84
C LEU A 96 4.40 3.39 3.60
N PRO A 97 4.22 2.50 2.60
CA PRO A 97 4.85 2.68 1.30
C PRO A 97 4.39 3.95 0.61
N HIS A 98 5.27 4.59 -0.15
CA HIS A 98 5.04 5.90 -0.77
C HIS A 98 3.74 5.98 -1.58
N ASP A 99 3.51 5.05 -2.49
CA ASP A 99 2.33 5.03 -3.36
C ASP A 99 1.02 4.79 -2.56
N ILE A 100 1.08 3.97 -1.51
CA ILE A 100 -0.06 3.73 -0.62
C ILE A 100 -0.35 4.97 0.24
N ALA A 101 0.69 5.61 0.79
CA ALA A 101 0.55 6.83 1.57
C ALA A 101 -0.08 7.95 0.74
N ALA A 102 0.38 8.13 -0.50
CA ALA A 102 -0.20 9.11 -1.44
C ALA A 102 -1.69 8.84 -1.71
N LEU A 103 -2.04 7.60 -2.06
CA LEU A 103 -3.42 7.21 -2.31
C LEU A 103 -4.31 7.39 -1.07
N ALA A 104 -3.81 7.01 0.11
CA ALA A 104 -4.54 7.11 1.36
C ALA A 104 -4.85 8.57 1.73
N ILE A 105 -3.87 9.46 1.59
CA ILE A 105 -4.06 10.90 1.80
C ILE A 105 -5.08 11.45 0.81
N ASP A 106 -4.96 11.12 -0.48
CA ASP A 106 -5.86 11.63 -1.51
C ASP A 106 -7.31 11.18 -1.31
N ARG A 107 -7.51 9.89 -0.98
CA ARG A 107 -8.84 9.37 -0.66
C ARG A 107 -9.42 10.01 0.59
N ALA A 108 -8.60 10.19 1.63
CA ALA A 108 -9.05 10.84 2.86
C ALA A 108 -9.46 12.30 2.61
N VAL A 109 -8.73 13.03 1.76
CA VAL A 109 -9.10 14.39 1.32
C VAL A 109 -10.40 14.38 0.52
N GLN A 110 -10.58 13.43 -0.40
CA GLN A 110 -11.81 13.31 -1.19
C GLN A 110 -13.03 12.93 -0.32
N SER A 111 -12.83 12.13 0.72
CA SER A 111 -13.89 11.70 1.64
C SER A 111 -14.17 12.70 2.76
N ALA A 112 -13.26 13.65 3.02
CA ALA A 112 -13.38 14.63 4.09
C ALA A 112 -14.64 15.48 3.90
N ARG A 113 -15.66 15.19 4.70
CA ARG A 113 -16.89 15.97 4.75
C ARG A 113 -16.67 17.16 5.69
N HIS A 114 -17.22 18.32 5.35
CA HIS A 114 -17.32 19.50 6.22
C HIS A 114 -16.03 20.34 6.46
N GLY A 115 -14.99 20.21 5.62
CA GLY A 115 -13.84 21.13 5.66
C GLY A 115 -12.94 20.96 6.87
N PHE A 116 -12.93 19.77 7.48
CA PHE A 116 -11.96 19.37 8.49
C PHE A 116 -10.82 18.57 7.86
N ILE A 117 -9.62 18.73 8.42
CA ILE A 117 -8.47 17.90 8.03
C ILE A 117 -8.82 16.42 8.25
N PRO A 118 -8.57 15.53 7.29
CA PRO A 118 -8.79 14.11 7.48
C PRO A 118 -7.93 13.56 8.63
N SER A 119 -8.52 12.67 9.42
CA SER A 119 -7.83 11.99 10.52
C SER A 119 -6.84 10.93 10.03
N ILE A 120 -5.85 10.61 10.86
CA ILE A 120 -4.97 9.44 10.63
C ILE A 120 -5.77 8.15 10.48
N GLY A 121 -6.85 7.97 11.25
CA GLY A 121 -7.70 6.79 11.16
C GLY A 121 -8.32 6.61 9.78
N GLU A 122 -8.79 7.71 9.16
CA GLU A 122 -9.33 7.68 7.80
C GLU A 122 -8.26 7.29 6.77
N MET A 123 -7.06 7.89 6.87
CA MET A 123 -5.94 7.53 5.98
C MET A 123 -5.52 6.07 6.17
N ARG A 124 -5.34 5.62 7.42
CA ARG A 124 -4.94 4.25 7.78
C ARG A 124 -5.97 3.21 7.34
N SER A 125 -7.27 3.51 7.46
CA SER A 125 -8.34 2.61 7.01
C SER A 125 -8.26 2.28 5.52
N THR A 126 -7.72 3.21 4.71
CA THR A 126 -7.44 2.98 3.29
C THR A 126 -6.11 2.24 3.09
N ALA A 127 -5.07 2.61 3.83
CA ALA A 127 -3.72 2.13 3.62
C ALA A 127 -3.51 0.68 4.09
N GLU A 128 -4.00 0.32 5.27
CA GLU A 128 -3.72 -0.96 5.93
C GLU A 128 -4.12 -2.18 5.08
N PRO A 129 -5.31 -2.23 4.46
CA PRO A 129 -5.67 -3.35 3.60
C PRO A 129 -4.73 -3.51 2.40
N LEU A 130 -4.26 -2.40 1.82
CA LEU A 130 -3.37 -2.39 0.67
C LEU A 130 -1.95 -2.84 1.04
N VAL A 131 -1.46 -2.44 2.21
CA VAL A 131 -0.17 -2.92 2.75
C VAL A 131 -0.25 -4.42 3.02
N ALA A 132 -1.32 -4.88 3.67
CA ALA A 132 -1.52 -6.29 3.97
C ALA A 132 -1.63 -7.14 2.69
N GLU A 133 -2.35 -6.65 1.68
CA GLU A 133 -2.45 -7.31 0.37
C GLU A 133 -1.08 -7.40 -0.32
N ARG A 134 -0.31 -6.30 -0.35
CA ARG A 134 1.03 -6.28 -0.93
C ARG A 134 1.98 -7.24 -0.21
N ALA A 135 1.95 -7.28 1.12
CA ALA A 135 2.77 -8.20 1.91
C ALA A 135 2.45 -9.66 1.56
N ARG A 136 1.17 -10.03 1.47
CA ARG A 136 0.74 -11.37 1.03
C ARG A 136 1.19 -11.69 -0.39
N MET A 137 1.11 -10.73 -1.31
CA MET A 137 1.57 -10.93 -2.69
C MET A 137 3.08 -11.18 -2.77
N ILE A 138 3.87 -10.42 -2.00
CA ILE A 138 5.33 -10.60 -1.93
C ILE A 138 5.65 -12.00 -1.38
N GLU A 139 5.02 -12.40 -0.26
CA GLU A 139 5.23 -13.71 0.36
C GLU A 139 4.92 -14.85 -0.62
N ARG A 140 3.77 -14.79 -1.30
CA ARG A 140 3.38 -15.81 -2.29
C ARG A 140 4.34 -15.87 -3.47
N LEU A 141 4.77 -14.72 -3.97
CA LEU A 141 5.76 -14.66 -5.05
C LEU A 141 7.12 -15.22 -4.63
N GLN A 142 7.55 -14.98 -3.39
CA GLN A 142 8.78 -15.57 -2.85
C GLN A 142 8.71 -17.10 -2.82
N GLN A 143 7.57 -17.66 -2.36
CA GLN A 143 7.36 -19.11 -2.33
C GLN A 143 7.33 -19.74 -3.74
N VAL A 144 6.89 -18.99 -4.75
CA VAL A 144 6.74 -19.48 -6.12
C VAL A 144 8.02 -19.34 -6.93
N VAL A 145 8.75 -18.23 -6.77
CA VAL A 145 10.04 -18.03 -7.44
C VAL A 145 11.08 -19.02 -6.90
N GLY A 146 10.94 -19.46 -5.65
CA GLY A 146 11.94 -20.26 -4.97
C GLY A 146 13.10 -19.35 -4.58
N THR A 147 13.28 -19.11 -3.29
CA THR A 147 14.61 -18.78 -2.79
C THR A 147 15.38 -20.09 -2.85
N ASP A 148 16.19 -20.27 -3.89
CA ASP A 148 17.27 -21.26 -3.89
C ASP A 148 18.13 -20.99 -2.64
N GLU A 149 17.97 -21.82 -1.62
CA GLU A 149 19.02 -22.12 -0.65
C GLU A 149 19.91 -23.24 -1.20
#